data_AF-A0A259J3A3-F1
#
_entry.id   AF-A0A259J3A3-F1
#
_cell.length_a   1.000
_cell.length_b   1.000
_cell.length_c   1.000
_cell.angle_alpha   90.00
_cell.angle_beta   90.00
_cell.angle_gamma   90.00
#
_symmetry.space_group_name_H-M   'P 1'
#
loop_
_entity.id
_entity.type
_entity.pdbx_description
1 polymer ?
#
loop_
_entity_poly.entity_id
_entity_poly.type
_entity_poly.pdbx_seq_one_letter_code
_entity_poly.pdbx_strand_id
1 'polypeptide(L)'
;MPILEILIVIALVLLNAVLAAAELSIVSARPARLRSRADRGHKGAKAALLLGAEPGRFLSTVQIGITLIGILAGAFSGASIGEWLGHLLSDAGVPRNVADPLGYT
;
A
#
# COMPACT_ATOMS: atom_id res chain seq x y z
N MET A 1 -1.59 12.97 -18.94
CA MET A 1 -2.82 13.46 -18.25
C MET A 1 -2.63 13.20 -16.75
N PRO A 2 -1.96 14.11 -16.03
CA PRO A 2 -1.42 13.85 -14.70
C PRO A 2 -2.47 13.58 -13.61
N ILE A 3 -3.74 13.97 -13.84
CA ILE A 3 -4.83 13.82 -12.87
C ILE A 3 -5.14 12.33 -12.60
N LEU A 4 -5.12 11.48 -13.63
CA LEU A 4 -5.43 10.05 -13.47
C LEU A 4 -4.33 9.34 -12.66
N GLU A 5 -3.07 9.63 -12.94
CA GLU A 5 -1.92 9.11 -12.19
C GLU A 5 -1.99 9.53 -10.71
N ILE A 6 -2.27 10.82 -10.44
CA ILE A 6 -2.44 11.33 -9.09
C ILE A 6 -3.60 10.62 -8.38
N LEU A 7 -4.75 10.44 -9.04
CA LEU A 7 -5.89 9.71 -8.46
C LEU A 7 -5.54 8.25 -8.15
N ILE A 8 -4.81 7.58 -9.04
CA ILE A 8 -4.34 6.20 -8.81
C ILE A 8 -3.39 6.15 -7.61
N VAL A 9 -2.42 7.05 -7.52
CA VAL A 9 -1.49 7.11 -6.38
C VAL A 9 -2.24 7.38 -5.07
N ILE A 10 -3.17 8.33 -5.05
CA ILE A 10 -4.01 8.60 -3.87
C ILE A 10 -4.81 7.36 -3.47
N ALA A 11 -5.45 6.68 -4.43
CA ALA A 11 -6.20 5.46 -4.17
C ALA A 11 -5.31 4.35 -3.59
N LEU A 12 -4.11 4.17 -4.14
CA LEU A 12 -3.13 3.19 -3.65
C LEU A 12 -2.65 3.52 -2.23
N VAL A 13 -2.38 4.79 -1.93
CA VAL A 13 -2.01 5.24 -0.58
C VAL A 13 -3.14 4.98 0.42
N LEU A 14 -4.38 5.31 0.07
CA LEU A 14 -5.53 5.05 0.92
C LEU A 14 -5.74 3.55 1.17
N LEU A 15 -5.60 2.73 0.13
CA LEU A 15 -5.70 1.29 0.24
C LEU A 15 -4.60 0.72 1.16
N ASN A 16 -3.37 1.22 1.03
CA ASN A 16 -2.26 0.85 1.90
C ASN A 16 -2.55 1.23 3.37
N ALA A 17 -3.06 2.44 3.60
CA ALA A 17 -3.40 2.93 4.93
C ALA A 17 -4.49 2.08 5.60
N VAL A 18 -5.51 1.66 4.84
CA VAL A 18 -6.58 0.77 5.34
C VAL A 18 -6.00 -0.59 5.73
N LEU A 19 -5.13 -1.18 4.91
CA LEU A 19 -4.50 -2.46 5.19
C LEU A 19 -3.59 -2.39 6.43
N ALA A 20 -2.74 -1.37 6.52
CA ALA A 20 -1.89 -1.14 7.68
C ALA A 20 -2.70 -0.92 8.97
N ALA A 21 -3.80 -0.17 8.89
CA ALA A 21 -4.71 0.02 10.01
C ALA A 21 -5.39 -1.29 10.44
N ALA A 22 -5.75 -2.16 9.49
CA ALA A 22 -6.36 -3.46 9.78
C ALA A 22 -5.37 -4.41 10.48
N GLU A 23 -4.13 -4.47 10.01
CA GLU A 23 -3.02 -5.18 10.66
C GLU A 23 -2.82 -4.70 12.11
N LEU A 24 -2.61 -3.40 12.30
CA LEU A 24 -2.38 -2.83 13.63
C LEU A 24 -3.58 -3.03 14.55
N SER A 25 -4.81 -2.94 14.02
CA SER A 25 -6.04 -3.16 14.78
C SER A 25 -6.14 -4.59 15.30
N ILE A 26 -5.73 -5.59 14.51
CA ILE A 26 -5.72 -6.99 14.96
C ILE A 26 -4.61 -7.25 15.97
N VAL A 27 -3.40 -6.72 15.74
CA VAL A 27 -2.26 -6.91 16.66
C VAL A 27 -2.50 -6.24 18.02
N SER A 28 -3.16 -5.07 18.04
CA SER A 28 -3.43 -4.31 19.26
C SER A 28 -4.77 -4.65 19.92
N ALA A 29 -5.62 -5.45 19.27
CA ALA A 29 -6.92 -5.82 19.81
C ALA A 29 -6.79 -6.64 21.10
N ARG A 30 -7.68 -6.36 22.07
CA ARG A 30 -7.77 -7.14 23.32
C ARG A 30 -8.86 -8.22 23.16
N PRO A 31 -8.52 -9.51 23.08
CA PRO A 31 -9.50 -10.58 22.82
C PRO A 31 -10.65 -10.62 23.83
N ALA A 32 -10.35 -10.33 25.11
CA ALA A 32 -11.37 -10.28 26.17
C ALA A 32 -12.49 -9.25 25.90
N ARG A 33 -12.14 -8.06 25.38
CA ARG A 33 -13.12 -7.01 25.05
C ARG A 33 -13.90 -7.36 23.78
N LEU A 34 -13.26 -8.00 22.82
CA LEU A 34 -13.90 -8.47 21.59
C LEU A 34 -14.90 -9.61 21.88
N ARG A 35 -14.56 -10.57 22.75
CA ARG A 35 -15.48 -11.65 23.17
C ARG A 35 -16.76 -11.09 23.75
N SER A 36 -16.67 -10.16 24.71
CA SER A 36 -17.85 -9.50 25.28
C SER A 36 -18.73 -8.80 24.22
N ARG A 37 -18.14 -8.20 23.18
CA ARG A 37 -18.91 -7.61 22.07
C ARG A 37 -19.50 -8.67 21.13
N ALA A 38 -18.76 -9.73 20.83
CA ALA A 38 -19.22 -10.83 19.99
C ALA A 38 -20.40 -11.57 20.64
N ASP A 39 -20.36 -11.76 21.96
CA ASP A 39 -21.45 -12.36 22.75
C ASP A 39 -22.74 -11.52 22.70
N ARG A 40 -22.60 -10.19 22.50
CA ARG A 40 -23.73 -9.26 22.26
C ARG A 40 -24.19 -9.22 20.80
N GLY A 41 -23.71 -10.13 19.95
CA GLY A 41 -24.11 -10.24 18.55
C GLY A 41 -23.35 -9.36 17.55
N HIS A 42 -22.27 -8.67 17.96
CA HIS A 42 -21.48 -7.88 17.01
C HIS A 42 -20.71 -8.78 16.03
N LYS A 43 -21.19 -8.81 14.77
CA LYS A 43 -20.56 -9.58 13.67
C LYS A 43 -19.09 -9.21 13.46
N GLY A 44 -18.76 -7.92 13.53
CA GLY A 44 -17.37 -7.44 13.41
C GLY A 44 -16.46 -7.91 14.54
N ALA A 45 -16.97 -7.99 15.77
CA ALA A 45 -16.20 -8.51 16.90
C ALA A 45 -15.96 -10.02 16.77
N LYS A 46 -16.96 -10.76 16.26
CA LYS A 46 -16.82 -12.18 15.95
C LYS A 46 -15.79 -12.43 14.84
N ALA A 47 -15.81 -11.63 13.77
CA ALA A 47 -14.83 -11.71 12.70
C ALA A 47 -13.41 -11.37 13.19
N ALA A 48 -13.25 -10.31 13.98
CA ALA A 48 -11.96 -9.93 14.55
C ALA A 48 -11.39 -11.01 15.50
N LEU A 49 -12.24 -11.71 16.26
CA LEU A 49 -11.81 -12.85 17.08
C LEU A 49 -11.35 -14.04 16.23
N LEU A 50 -12.05 -14.33 15.13
CA LEU A 50 -11.67 -15.40 14.22
C LEU A 50 -10.33 -15.10 13.55
N LEU A 51 -10.17 -13.88 13.03
CA LEU A 51 -8.91 -13.42 12.42
C LEU A 51 -7.77 -13.34 13.43
N GLY A 52 -8.06 -12.91 14.66
CA GLY A 52 -7.08 -12.84 15.75
C GLY A 52 -6.74 -14.19 16.38
N ALA A 53 -7.49 -15.28 16.09
CA ALA A 53 -7.13 -16.63 16.53
C ALA A 53 -5.93 -17.19 15.74
N GLU A 54 -5.80 -16.80 14.48
CA GLU A 54 -4.68 -17.13 13.60
C GLU A 54 -4.06 -15.85 12.99
N PRO A 55 -3.45 -14.99 13.82
CA PRO A 55 -3.00 -13.67 13.37
C PRO A 55 -1.95 -13.80 12.26
N GLY A 56 -1.11 -14.84 12.28
CA GLY A 56 -0.09 -15.06 11.25
C GLY A 56 -0.68 -15.15 9.84
N ARG A 57 -1.79 -15.88 9.64
CA ARG A 57 -2.41 -16.04 8.33
C ARG A 57 -3.04 -14.73 7.82
N PHE A 58 -3.67 -13.98 8.72
CA PHE A 58 -4.22 -12.65 8.39
C PHE A 58 -3.11 -11.66 8.04
N LEU A 59 -2.08 -11.57 8.89
CA LEU A 59 -0.94 -10.68 8.72
C LEU A 59 -0.19 -10.96 7.41
N SER A 60 0.09 -12.23 7.11
CA SER A 60 0.72 -12.60 5.83
C SER A 60 -0.12 -12.18 4.62
N THR A 61 -1.44 -12.31 4.69
CA THR A 61 -2.33 -11.88 3.59
C THR A 61 -2.32 -10.36 3.40
N VAL A 62 -2.41 -9.62 4.51
CA VAL A 62 -2.35 -8.15 4.50
C VAL A 62 -1.00 -7.65 3.97
N GLN A 63 0.09 -8.27 4.40
CA GLN A 63 1.45 -7.90 4.01
C GLN A 63 1.72 -8.16 2.52
N ILE A 64 1.21 -9.27 1.96
CA ILE A 64 1.21 -9.50 0.50
C ILE A 64 0.46 -8.37 -0.21
N GLY A 65 -0.70 -7.95 0.33
CA GLY A 65 -1.46 -6.82 -0.20
C GLY A 65 -0.68 -5.50 -0.18
N ILE A 66 -0.04 -5.18 0.96
CA ILE A 66 0.83 -3.99 1.11
C ILE A 66 1.96 -4.02 0.09
N THR A 67 2.60 -5.17 -0.09
CA THR A 67 3.70 -5.35 -1.05
C THR A 67 3.23 -5.12 -2.49
N LEU A 68 2.10 -5.72 -2.86
CA LEU A 68 1.51 -5.53 -4.19
C LEU A 68 1.17 -4.07 -4.47
N ILE A 69 0.58 -3.37 -3.49
CA ILE A 69 0.28 -1.94 -3.60
C ILE A 69 1.57 -1.12 -3.73
N GLY A 70 2.61 -1.46 -2.99
CA GLY A 70 3.92 -0.83 -3.11
C GLY A 70 4.53 -0.98 -4.50
N ILE A 71 4.43 -2.17 -5.09
CA ILE A 71 4.89 -2.43 -6.48
C ILE A 71 4.08 -1.60 -7.48
N LEU A 72 2.74 -1.60 -7.37
CA LEU A 72 1.88 -0.81 -8.25
C LEU A 72 2.16 0.68 -8.12
N ALA A 73 2.24 1.20 -6.89
CA ALA A 73 2.54 2.60 -6.63
C ALA A 73 3.93 2.98 -7.16
N GLY A 74 4.92 2.11 -6.99
CA GLY A 74 6.27 2.28 -7.54
C GLY A 74 6.29 2.27 -9.07
N ALA A 75 5.51 1.42 -9.72
CA ALA A 75 5.42 1.37 -11.18
C ALA A 75 4.78 2.64 -11.75
N PHE A 76 3.66 3.11 -11.17
CA PHE A 76 3.00 4.34 -11.60
C PHE A 76 3.83 5.59 -11.29
N SER A 77 4.42 5.66 -10.08
CA SER A 77 5.25 6.80 -9.68
C SER A 77 6.60 6.81 -10.40
N GLY A 78 7.16 5.64 -10.71
CA GLY A 78 8.43 5.50 -11.42
C GLY A 78 8.37 5.99 -12.87
N ALA A 79 7.25 5.76 -13.57
CA ALA A 79 7.04 6.33 -14.91
C ALA A 79 7.01 7.87 -14.87
N SER A 80 6.28 8.46 -13.92
CA SER A 80 6.18 9.93 -13.78
C SER A 80 7.48 10.58 -13.27
N ILE A 81 8.17 9.96 -12.30
CA ILE A 81 9.46 10.44 -11.78
C ILE A 81 10.58 10.27 -12.82
N GLY A 82 10.56 9.18 -13.60
CA GLY A 82 11.52 8.94 -14.67
C GLY A 82 11.47 10.03 -15.74
N GLU A 83 10.27 10.46 -16.14
CA GLU A 83 10.07 11.56 -17.08
C GLU A 83 10.60 12.89 -16.50
N TRP A 84 10.26 13.21 -15.25
CA TRP A 84 10.74 14.42 -14.57
C TRP A 84 12.26 14.43 -14.39
N LEU A 85 12.85 13.31 -13.96
CA LEU A 85 14.28 13.17 -13.76
C LEU A 85 15.04 13.22 -15.09
N GLY A 86 14.47 12.65 -16.16
CA GLY A 86 15.01 12.76 -17.52
C GLY A 86 15.07 14.19 -18.03
N HIS A 87 14.04 15.00 -17.76
CA HIS A 87 14.05 16.44 -18.04
C HIS A 87 15.13 17.17 -17.22
N LEU A 88 15.22 16.90 -15.91
CA LEU A 88 16.20 17.54 -15.03
C LEU A 88 17.66 17.20 -15.42
N LEU A 89 17.92 15.96 -15.83
CA LEU A 89 19.24 15.51 -16.29
C LEU A 89 19.58 16.09 -17.68
N SER A 90 18.59 16.26 -18.54
CA SER A 90 18.75 16.92 -19.84
C SER A 90 19.11 18.40 -19.67
N ASP A 91 18.44 19.09 -18.74
CA ASP A 91 18.71 20.50 -18.42
C ASP A 91 20.06 20.70 -17.71
N ALA A 92 20.54 19.69 -16.98
CA ALA A 92 21.87 19.66 -16.36
C ALA A 92 23.02 19.32 -17.32
N GLY A 93 22.74 19.05 -18.60
CA GLY A 93 23.74 18.80 -19.64
C GLY A 93 24.33 17.38 -19.69
N VAL A 94 23.64 16.39 -19.10
CA VAL A 94 24.09 14.99 -19.12
C VAL A 94 23.90 14.37 -20.51
N PRO A 95 24.94 13.75 -21.13
CA PRO A 95 24.85 13.17 -22.46
C PRO A 95 23.88 11.96 -22.52
N ARG A 96 23.17 11.86 -23.65
CA ARG A 96 22.04 10.93 -23.91
C ARG A 96 22.37 9.44 -23.69
N ASN A 97 23.65 9.05 -23.74
CA ASN A 97 24.09 7.66 -23.56
C ASN A 97 23.92 7.12 -22.12
N VAL A 98 23.73 7.99 -21.13
CA VAL A 98 23.41 7.61 -19.73
C VAL A 98 21.93 7.84 -19.40
N ALA A 99 21.22 8.61 -20.22
CA ALA A 99 19.81 8.94 -20.03
C ALA A 99 18.87 7.80 -20.47
N ASP A 100 19.21 7.07 -21.54
CA ASP A 100 18.33 6.03 -22.10
C ASP A 100 18.08 4.82 -21.16
N PRO A 101 19.06 4.29 -20.40
CA PRO A 101 18.80 3.17 -19.48
C PRO A 101 18.02 3.56 -18.22
N LEU A 102 18.03 4.86 -17.85
CA LEU A 102 17.40 5.39 -16.64
C LEU A 102 16.06 6.10 -16.92
N GLY A 103 15.83 6.50 -18.18
CA GLY A 103 14.65 7.26 -18.62
C GLY A 103 13.48 6.43 -19.15
N TYR A 104 13.67 5.12 -19.38
CA TYR A 104 12.62 4.20 -19.89
C TYR A 104 11.87 4.77 -21.11
N THR A 105 12.61 5.22 -22.13
CA THR A 105 12.10 5.33 -23.51
C THR A 105 12.35 4.05 -24.28
#